data_AF-A0A944BRS3-F1
#
_entry.id   AF-A0A944BRS3-F1
#
_cell.length_a   1.000
_cell.length_b   1.000
_cell.length_c   1.000
_cell.angle_alpha   90.00
_cell.angle_beta   90.00
_cell.angle_gamma   90.00
#
_symmetry.space_group_name_H-M   'P 1'
#
loop_
_entity.id
_entity.type
_entity.pdbx_description
1 polymer ?
#
loop_
_entity_poly.entity_id
_entity_poly.type
_entity_poly.pdbx_seq_one_letter_code
_entity_poly.pdbx_strand_id
1 'polypeptide(L)'
;MIKRSILFVCACALGLGLGACSKTIEYNSNSGYDGSRDSASQLLVNTSKVDDLSAIDGDNEDWFYFTPPEKGFITVRANVDNPSAIVMSIEILDGFGRTLHSMTTNSSKNVYEFIKFEVEPERYFIALKTREGKSPYTIRADFEVPPPPVVYEPVIEEEPEPDTPTKSSSSKCVPADKCKPGQKCCRPKAQPSNDDGIAEGEKTIVGTIVLVTPQGEVTDIKISGIGRSKGVKKGAKAYLRGLKRKVDIYSCLATSCQATVRASSEELTHYDKVDVVVE
;
A
#
# COMPACT_ATOMS: atom_id res chain seq x y z
N MET A 1 16.76 -39.42 -86.04
CA MET A 1 16.90 -37.94 -86.04
C MET A 1 16.22 -37.39 -84.80
N ILE A 2 16.93 -36.52 -84.09
CA ILE A 2 16.65 -35.98 -82.74
C ILE A 2 15.51 -34.96 -82.78
N LYS A 3 14.66 -34.91 -81.73
CA LYS A 3 14.01 -33.73 -81.08
C LYS A 3 12.59 -34.08 -80.60
N ARG A 4 12.04 -33.57 -79.48
CA ARG A 4 12.52 -32.95 -78.24
C ARG A 4 11.27 -32.93 -77.34
N SER A 5 11.48 -33.20 -76.05
CA SER A 5 10.46 -33.18 -74.99
C SER A 5 9.73 -31.83 -74.90
N ILE A 6 8.41 -31.86 -74.64
CA ILE A 6 7.71 -30.77 -73.96
C ILE A 6 6.83 -31.42 -72.88
N LEU A 7 7.36 -31.37 -71.66
CA LEU A 7 6.70 -31.75 -70.41
C LEU A 7 5.77 -30.59 -70.03
N PHE A 8 4.45 -30.81 -70.02
CA PHE A 8 3.49 -29.84 -69.49
C PHE A 8 3.51 -29.97 -67.96
N VAL A 9 4.34 -29.16 -67.30
CA VAL A 9 4.34 -29.04 -65.83
C VAL A 9 3.11 -28.23 -65.42
N CYS A 10 2.11 -28.93 -64.91
CA CYS A 10 0.99 -28.32 -64.20
C CYS A 10 1.51 -27.87 -62.83
N ALA A 11 1.96 -26.61 -62.74
CA ALA A 11 2.33 -25.99 -61.49
C ALA A 11 1.07 -25.68 -60.67
N CYS A 12 0.60 -26.66 -59.88
CA CYS A 12 -0.26 -26.39 -58.75
C CYS A 12 0.56 -25.59 -57.73
N ALA A 13 0.37 -24.27 -57.73
CA ALA A 13 0.85 -23.40 -56.67
C ALA A 13 0.09 -23.76 -55.38
N LEU A 14 0.63 -24.70 -54.62
CA LEU A 14 0.31 -24.90 -53.21
C LEU A 14 0.73 -23.64 -52.47
N GLY A 15 -0.22 -22.72 -52.31
CA GLY A 15 -0.11 -21.65 -51.32
C GLY A 15 -0.04 -22.30 -49.94
N LEU A 16 1.18 -22.52 -49.46
CA LEU A 16 1.46 -22.74 -48.05
C LEU A 16 1.09 -21.45 -47.32
N GLY A 17 -0.18 -21.33 -46.96
CA GLY A 17 -0.61 -20.40 -45.94
C GLY A 17 0.15 -20.76 -44.67
N LEU A 18 1.18 -19.97 -44.37
CA LEU A 18 1.71 -19.83 -43.02
C LEU A 18 0.56 -19.24 -42.19
N GLY A 19 -0.36 -20.10 -41.78
CA GLY A 19 -1.21 -19.84 -40.64
C GLY A 19 -0.25 -19.67 -39.49
N ALA A 20 0.05 -18.42 -39.16
CA ALA A 20 0.55 -18.09 -37.85
C ALA A 20 -0.48 -18.69 -36.89
N CYS A 21 -0.16 -19.82 -36.28
CA CYS A 21 -0.86 -20.28 -35.10
C CYS A 21 -0.64 -19.17 -34.07
N SER A 22 -1.52 -18.18 -34.06
CA SER A 22 -1.72 -17.29 -32.93
C SER A 22 -2.04 -18.23 -31.77
N LYS A 23 -1.01 -18.57 -30.97
CA LYS A 23 -1.17 -19.39 -29.78
C LYS A 23 -2.13 -18.61 -28.88
N THR A 24 -3.40 -18.98 -28.90
CA THR A 24 -4.40 -18.44 -27.98
C THR A 24 -3.95 -18.89 -26.61
N ILE A 25 -3.52 -17.94 -25.79
CA ILE A 25 -3.20 -18.21 -24.40
C ILE A 25 -4.54 -18.40 -23.69
N GLU A 26 -4.67 -19.55 -23.04
CA GLU A 26 -5.89 -19.91 -22.31
C GLU A 26 -5.98 -19.10 -21.01
N TYR A 27 -7.20 -18.73 -20.65
CA TYR A 27 -7.50 -17.99 -19.44
C TYR A 27 -7.06 -18.78 -18.20
N ASN A 28 -6.33 -18.15 -17.27
CA ASN A 28 -5.77 -18.80 -16.08
C ASN A 28 -4.84 -19.99 -16.37
N SER A 29 -4.33 -20.16 -17.60
CA SER A 29 -3.37 -21.22 -17.92
C SER A 29 -2.04 -21.09 -17.16
N ASN A 30 -1.77 -19.92 -16.58
CA ASN A 30 -0.57 -19.64 -15.80
C ASN A 30 -0.85 -18.96 -14.44
N SER A 31 -2.09 -18.99 -13.92
CA SER A 31 -2.44 -18.37 -12.62
C SER A 31 -2.02 -19.18 -11.38
N GLY A 32 -1.08 -20.11 -11.53
CA GLY A 32 -0.57 -20.89 -10.41
C GLY A 32 -1.65 -21.58 -9.59
N TYR A 33 -1.48 -21.59 -8.27
CA TYR A 33 -2.42 -22.21 -7.34
C TYR A 33 -3.58 -21.29 -7.00
N ASP A 34 -3.40 -19.97 -6.98
CA ASP A 34 -4.42 -18.98 -6.62
C ASP A 34 -5.34 -18.55 -7.76
N GLY A 35 -5.28 -19.22 -8.91
CA GLY A 35 -6.17 -18.99 -10.07
C GLY A 35 -7.66 -19.23 -9.85
N SER A 36 -8.10 -19.61 -8.65
CA SER A 36 -9.51 -19.84 -8.33
C SER A 36 -9.81 -19.62 -6.85
N ARG A 37 -11.10 -19.39 -6.55
CA ARG A 37 -11.57 -19.25 -5.17
C ARG A 37 -11.26 -20.47 -4.28
N ASP A 38 -11.40 -21.68 -4.83
CA ASP A 38 -11.24 -22.92 -4.08
C ASP A 38 -9.79 -23.17 -3.67
N SER A 39 -8.86 -22.55 -4.39
CA SER A 39 -7.42 -22.66 -4.20
C SER A 39 -6.80 -21.32 -3.76
N ALA A 40 -7.62 -20.41 -3.23
CA ALA A 40 -7.19 -19.09 -2.79
C ALA A 40 -6.03 -19.16 -1.79
N SER A 41 -5.03 -18.30 -1.99
CA SER A 41 -3.88 -18.12 -1.10
C SER A 41 -4.28 -17.42 0.20
N GLN A 42 -3.71 -17.81 1.34
CA GLN A 42 -3.97 -17.10 2.60
C GLN A 42 -3.26 -15.74 2.61
N LEU A 43 -4.02 -14.67 2.90
CA LEU A 43 -3.49 -13.36 3.26
C LEU A 43 -3.66 -13.16 4.76
N LEU A 44 -2.56 -13.20 5.51
CA LEU A 44 -2.60 -12.89 6.93
C LEU A 44 -2.93 -11.41 7.12
N VAL A 45 -3.91 -11.10 7.97
CA VAL A 45 -4.25 -9.71 8.30
C VAL A 45 -3.01 -8.98 8.84
N ASN A 46 -2.91 -7.69 8.56
CA ASN A 46 -1.77 -6.84 8.89
C ASN A 46 -0.43 -7.25 8.23
N THR A 47 -0.47 -8.10 7.20
CA THR A 47 0.68 -8.44 6.35
C THR A 47 0.41 -8.06 4.90
N SER A 48 1.47 -7.92 4.11
CA SER A 48 1.34 -7.67 2.67
C SER A 48 1.85 -8.86 1.87
N LYS A 49 1.16 -9.18 0.77
CA LYS A 49 1.62 -10.15 -0.24
C LYS A 49 1.95 -9.41 -1.54
N VAL A 50 3.00 -9.84 -2.22
CA VAL A 50 3.41 -9.36 -3.54
C VAL A 50 3.16 -10.48 -4.54
N ASP A 51 2.55 -10.13 -5.66
CA ASP A 51 2.32 -11.02 -6.80
C ASP A 51 2.27 -10.19 -8.10
N ASP A 52 2.02 -10.84 -9.22
CA ASP A 52 1.71 -10.16 -10.48
C ASP A 52 0.51 -10.79 -11.18
N LEU A 53 -0.22 -9.97 -11.95
CA LEU A 53 -1.25 -10.44 -12.87
C LEU A 53 -0.80 -10.16 -14.29
N SER A 54 -1.00 -11.11 -15.19
CA SER A 54 -0.61 -11.00 -16.60
C SER A 54 -1.59 -11.72 -17.53
N ALA A 55 -2.56 -10.96 -18.06
CA ALA A 55 -3.49 -11.49 -19.04
C ALA A 55 -2.80 -11.99 -20.32
N ILE A 56 -1.66 -11.38 -20.66
CA ILE A 56 -0.87 -11.76 -21.84
C ILE A 56 -0.04 -13.02 -21.62
N ASP A 57 0.16 -13.45 -20.38
CA ASP A 57 0.90 -14.67 -20.05
C ASP A 57 -0.05 -15.77 -19.53
N GLY A 58 -1.37 -15.51 -19.52
CA GLY A 58 -2.40 -16.48 -19.10
C GLY A 58 -2.62 -16.51 -17.61
N ASP A 59 -2.14 -15.50 -16.90
CA ASP A 59 -2.34 -15.31 -15.48
C ASP A 59 -3.39 -14.21 -15.25
N ASN A 60 -4.67 -14.61 -15.18
CA ASN A 60 -5.77 -13.66 -15.21
C ASN A 60 -6.45 -13.46 -13.87
N GLU A 61 -6.33 -14.38 -12.91
CA GLU A 61 -6.97 -14.25 -11.61
C GLU A 61 -6.03 -14.66 -10.48
N ASP A 62 -6.03 -13.86 -9.42
CA ASP A 62 -5.42 -14.19 -8.14
C ASP A 62 -6.48 -14.10 -7.04
N TRP A 63 -6.62 -15.18 -6.29
CA TRP A 63 -7.56 -15.28 -5.19
C TRP A 63 -6.81 -15.34 -3.86
N PHE A 64 -7.24 -14.46 -2.95
CA PHE A 64 -6.81 -14.46 -1.55
C PHE A 64 -7.98 -14.74 -0.63
N TYR A 65 -7.69 -15.31 0.54
CA TYR A 65 -8.63 -15.31 1.66
C TYR A 65 -7.98 -14.76 2.92
N PHE A 66 -8.79 -14.14 3.78
CA PHE A 66 -8.38 -13.75 5.13
C PHE A 66 -9.49 -14.09 6.13
N THR A 67 -9.12 -14.19 7.40
CA THR A 67 -10.04 -14.43 8.51
C THR A 67 -9.67 -13.49 9.64
N PRO A 68 -10.52 -12.49 9.95
CA PRO A 68 -10.32 -11.62 11.11
C PRO A 68 -10.33 -12.47 12.40
N PRO A 69 -9.49 -12.13 13.40
CA PRO A 69 -9.46 -12.87 14.66
C PRO A 69 -10.71 -12.65 15.52
N GLU A 70 -11.34 -11.48 15.37
CA GLU A 70 -12.54 -11.07 16.08
C GLU A 70 -13.33 -10.05 15.25
N LYS A 71 -14.47 -9.61 15.77
CA LYS A 71 -15.26 -8.53 15.15
C LYS A 71 -14.46 -7.24 15.12
N GLY A 72 -14.40 -6.59 13.96
CA GLY A 72 -13.69 -5.33 13.82
C GLY A 72 -13.89 -4.68 12.46
N PHE A 73 -12.91 -3.89 12.04
CA PHE A 73 -12.88 -3.23 10.74
C PHE A 73 -11.71 -3.72 9.91
N ILE A 74 -11.94 -3.88 8.61
CA ILE A 74 -10.90 -4.17 7.63
C ILE A 74 -10.75 -3.00 6.67
N THR A 75 -9.51 -2.68 6.36
CA THR A 75 -9.14 -1.88 5.18
C THR A 75 -8.33 -2.77 4.23
N VAL A 76 -8.83 -2.97 3.01
CA VAL A 76 -8.08 -3.68 1.96
C VAL A 76 -7.42 -2.66 1.05
N ARG A 77 -6.11 -2.79 0.84
CA ARG A 77 -5.32 -1.93 -0.04
C ARG A 77 -4.58 -2.75 -1.08
N ALA A 78 -4.80 -2.42 -2.35
CA ALA A 78 -4.00 -2.92 -3.47
C ALA A 78 -3.14 -1.79 -4.05
N ASN A 79 -1.84 -2.02 -4.15
CA ASN A 79 -0.91 -1.14 -4.87
C ASN A 79 -0.55 -1.78 -6.19
N VAL A 80 -0.81 -1.10 -7.31
CA VAL A 80 -0.49 -1.55 -8.66
C VAL A 80 0.74 -0.81 -9.13
N ASP A 81 1.81 -1.54 -9.45
CA ASP A 81 3.10 -0.92 -9.76
C ASP A 81 3.04 -0.18 -11.12
N ASN A 82 2.36 -0.75 -12.12
CA ASN A 82 2.21 -0.19 -13.48
C ASN A 82 0.72 -0.09 -13.90
N PRO A 83 -0.08 0.83 -13.33
CA PRO A 83 -1.52 0.88 -13.57
C PRO A 83 -1.89 1.27 -15.01
N SER A 84 -0.98 1.93 -15.76
CA SER A 84 -1.19 2.19 -17.19
C SER A 84 -1.00 0.97 -18.08
N ALA A 85 -0.45 -0.12 -17.54
CA ALA A 85 -0.12 -1.33 -18.28
C ALA A 85 -1.07 -2.49 -17.95
N ILE A 86 -2.09 -2.29 -17.11
CA ILE A 86 -3.07 -3.32 -16.72
C ILE A 86 -4.43 -2.69 -16.42
N VAL A 87 -5.52 -3.41 -16.73
CA VAL A 87 -6.85 -3.14 -16.19
C VAL A 87 -7.27 -4.32 -15.32
N MET A 88 -7.33 -4.06 -14.02
CA MET A 88 -7.58 -5.06 -12.99
C MET A 88 -8.91 -4.74 -12.27
N SER A 89 -9.74 -5.75 -12.02
CA SER A 89 -10.86 -5.65 -11.06
C SER A 89 -10.42 -6.22 -9.72
N ILE A 90 -10.77 -5.54 -8.63
CA ILE A 90 -10.56 -5.99 -7.26
C ILE A 90 -11.93 -6.16 -6.63
N GLU A 91 -12.23 -7.36 -6.16
CA GLU A 91 -13.50 -7.71 -5.52
C GLU A 91 -13.25 -8.23 -4.12
N ILE A 92 -14.09 -7.83 -3.16
CA ILE A 92 -14.15 -8.41 -1.82
C ILE A 92 -15.44 -9.19 -1.72
N LEU A 93 -15.35 -10.45 -1.31
CA LEU A 93 -16.47 -11.37 -1.19
C LEU A 93 -16.54 -11.96 0.21
N ASP A 94 -17.75 -12.31 0.64
CA ASP A 94 -17.96 -13.08 1.87
C ASP A 94 -17.70 -14.58 1.70
N GLY A 95 -17.89 -15.35 2.77
CA GLY A 95 -17.74 -16.80 2.79
C GLY A 95 -18.68 -17.55 1.83
N PHE A 96 -19.79 -16.93 1.39
CA PHE A 96 -20.72 -17.52 0.43
C PHE A 96 -20.43 -17.11 -1.01
N GLY A 97 -19.55 -16.13 -1.23
CA GLY A 97 -19.18 -15.63 -2.55
C GLY A 97 -20.06 -14.47 -3.00
N ARG A 98 -20.78 -13.82 -2.08
CA ARG A 98 -21.48 -12.57 -2.37
C ARG A 98 -20.43 -11.46 -2.37
N THR A 99 -20.40 -10.67 -3.44
CA THR A 99 -19.54 -9.49 -3.52
C THR A 99 -20.04 -8.41 -2.56
N LEU A 100 -19.19 -8.05 -1.60
CA LEU A 100 -19.42 -6.96 -0.65
C LEU A 100 -18.94 -5.63 -1.24
N HIS A 101 -17.79 -5.65 -1.90
CA HIS A 101 -17.18 -4.48 -2.53
C HIS A 101 -16.52 -4.86 -3.86
N SER A 102 -16.46 -3.92 -4.79
CA SER A 102 -15.76 -4.09 -6.06
C SER A 102 -15.27 -2.75 -6.59
N MET A 103 -14.12 -2.76 -7.26
CA MET A 103 -13.63 -1.63 -8.03
C MET A 103 -12.78 -2.10 -9.21
N THR A 104 -12.70 -1.26 -10.25
CA THR A 104 -11.79 -1.47 -11.37
C THR A 104 -10.67 -0.43 -11.31
N THR A 105 -9.44 -0.85 -11.62
CA THR A 105 -8.32 0.04 -11.71
C THR A 105 -8.48 1.02 -12.88
N ASN A 106 -7.85 2.18 -12.76
CA ASN A 106 -7.70 3.13 -13.84
C ASN A 106 -6.21 3.39 -14.07
N SER A 107 -5.86 3.84 -15.27
CA SER A 107 -4.46 4.03 -15.67
C SER A 107 -3.69 5.12 -14.92
N SER A 108 -4.38 5.92 -14.09
CA SER A 108 -3.82 7.11 -13.43
C SER A 108 -3.54 6.95 -11.93
N LYS A 109 -4.05 5.89 -11.29
CA LYS A 109 -3.92 5.65 -9.85
C LYS A 109 -3.18 4.34 -9.59
N ASN A 110 -2.32 4.37 -8.58
CA ASN A 110 -1.52 3.22 -8.20
C ASN A 110 -2.05 2.56 -6.92
N VAL A 111 -2.93 3.24 -6.18
CA VAL A 111 -3.44 2.77 -4.88
C VAL A 111 -4.95 2.70 -4.93
N TYR A 112 -5.46 1.56 -4.48
CA TYR A 112 -6.86 1.18 -4.50
C TYR A 112 -7.24 0.68 -3.11
N GLU A 113 -8.24 1.30 -2.50
CA GLU A 113 -8.59 1.06 -1.11
C GLU A 113 -10.09 0.85 -0.93
N PHE A 114 -10.44 -0.18 -0.18
CA PHE A 114 -11.75 -0.35 0.44
C PHE A 114 -11.58 -0.04 1.93
N ILE A 115 -12.07 1.12 2.34
CA ILE A 115 -11.75 1.68 3.65
C ILE A 115 -12.77 1.20 4.67
N LYS A 116 -12.25 0.60 5.75
CA LYS A 116 -12.91 0.46 7.06
C LYS A 116 -14.35 -0.07 7.01
N PHE A 117 -14.53 -1.25 6.43
CA PHE A 117 -15.81 -1.96 6.49
C PHE A 117 -15.81 -2.95 7.67
N GLU A 118 -16.99 -3.15 8.26
CA GLU A 118 -17.17 -4.09 9.38
C GLU A 118 -17.00 -5.54 8.91
N VAL A 119 -16.33 -6.33 9.75
CA VAL A 119 -16.13 -7.76 9.54
C VAL A 119 -16.38 -8.54 10.82
N GLU A 120 -16.83 -9.77 10.65
CA GLU A 120 -16.98 -10.78 11.69
C GLU A 120 -15.81 -11.78 11.60
N PRO A 121 -15.57 -12.66 12.60
CA PRO A 121 -14.52 -13.68 12.54
C PRO A 121 -14.86 -14.85 11.59
N GLU A 122 -15.14 -14.52 10.34
CA GLU A 122 -15.48 -15.43 9.25
C GLU A 122 -14.45 -15.32 8.12
N ARG A 123 -14.54 -16.22 7.13
CA ARG A 123 -13.66 -16.20 5.96
C ARG A 123 -14.20 -15.24 4.90
N TYR A 124 -13.34 -14.32 4.48
CA TYR A 124 -13.58 -13.42 3.35
C TYR A 124 -12.59 -13.72 2.24
N PHE A 125 -12.94 -13.34 1.02
CA PHE A 125 -12.12 -13.52 -0.17
C PHE A 125 -11.84 -12.18 -0.83
N ILE A 126 -10.66 -12.07 -1.43
CA ILE A 126 -10.29 -10.98 -2.32
C ILE A 126 -9.96 -11.60 -3.66
N ALA A 127 -10.64 -11.19 -4.73
CA ALA A 127 -10.34 -11.62 -6.08
C ALA A 127 -9.76 -10.45 -6.88
N LEU A 128 -8.54 -10.62 -7.40
CA LEU A 128 -7.93 -9.72 -8.34
C LEU A 128 -8.04 -10.38 -9.72
N LYS A 129 -8.58 -9.69 -10.71
CA LYS A 129 -8.77 -10.25 -12.05
C LYS A 129 -8.34 -9.27 -13.11
N THR A 130 -7.77 -9.77 -14.21
CA THR A 130 -7.44 -8.96 -15.38
C THR A 130 -7.86 -9.65 -16.67
N ARG A 131 -8.28 -8.84 -17.64
CA ARG A 131 -8.51 -9.28 -19.03
C ARG A 131 -7.46 -8.74 -20.00
N GLU A 132 -6.65 -7.77 -19.56
CA GLU A 132 -5.68 -7.12 -20.42
C GLU A 132 -4.47 -6.58 -19.65
N GLY A 133 -3.32 -6.63 -20.32
CA GLY A 133 -2.08 -6.09 -19.79
C GLY A 133 -1.47 -6.93 -18.67
N LYS A 134 -0.47 -6.34 -18.01
CA LYS A 134 0.21 -6.95 -16.88
C LYS A 134 0.80 -5.93 -15.91
N SER A 135 0.82 -6.29 -14.64
CA SER A 135 1.51 -5.50 -13.62
C SER A 135 1.74 -6.34 -12.37
N PRO A 136 2.92 -6.18 -11.74
CA PRO A 136 3.08 -6.52 -10.33
C PRO A 136 2.13 -5.68 -9.47
N TYR A 137 1.74 -6.24 -8.33
CA TYR A 137 0.97 -5.54 -7.32
C TYR A 137 1.41 -5.92 -5.90
N THR A 138 0.86 -5.23 -4.92
CA THR A 138 1.03 -5.55 -3.50
C THR A 138 -0.32 -5.38 -2.81
N ILE A 139 -0.83 -6.46 -2.22
CA ILE A 139 -2.13 -6.51 -1.53
C ILE A 139 -1.92 -6.61 -0.02
N ARG A 140 -2.78 -5.95 0.75
CA ARG A 140 -2.78 -5.97 2.21
C ARG A 140 -4.20 -5.82 2.74
N ALA A 141 -4.50 -6.50 3.84
CA ALA A 141 -5.72 -6.33 4.61
C ALA A 141 -5.35 -5.89 6.04
N ASP A 142 -5.59 -4.63 6.37
CA ASP A 142 -5.34 -4.06 7.69
C ASP A 142 -6.57 -4.25 8.58
N PHE A 143 -6.38 -4.86 9.77
CA PHE A 143 -7.43 -5.15 10.74
C PHE A 143 -7.30 -4.26 11.97
N GLU A 144 -8.41 -3.61 12.34
CA GLU A 144 -8.53 -2.77 13.53
C GLU A 144 -9.74 -3.19 14.37
N VAL A 145 -9.55 -3.30 15.68
CA VAL A 145 -10.65 -3.52 16.62
C VAL A 145 -11.21 -2.16 17.04
N PRO A 146 -12.54 -1.93 17.03
CA PRO A 146 -13.11 -0.72 17.60
C PRO A 146 -12.64 -0.56 19.06
N PRO A 147 -12.28 0.66 19.50
CA PRO A 147 -12.00 0.89 20.91
C PRO A 147 -13.23 0.51 21.74
N PRO A 148 -13.04 -0.10 22.92
CA PRO A 148 -14.16 -0.44 23.78
C PRO A 148 -14.98 0.84 24.08
N PRO A 149 -16.32 0.74 24.14
CA PRO A 149 -17.14 1.89 24.49
C PRO A 149 -16.70 2.45 25.84
N VAL A 150 -16.47 3.76 25.90
CA VAL A 150 -16.15 4.44 27.17
C VAL A 150 -17.37 4.32 28.06
N VAL A 151 -17.27 3.49 29.10
CA VAL A 151 -18.29 3.41 30.15
C VAL A 151 -18.13 4.68 30.99
N TYR A 152 -19.03 5.64 30.79
CA TYR A 152 -19.18 6.73 31.76
C TYR A 152 -19.83 6.13 33.00
N GLU A 153 -19.04 5.92 34.06
CA GLU A 153 -19.63 5.73 35.38
C GLU A 153 -20.50 6.96 35.67
N PRO A 154 -21.76 6.78 36.11
CA PRO A 154 -22.57 7.92 36.52
C PRO A 154 -21.82 8.63 37.64
N VAL A 155 -21.41 9.87 37.39
CA VAL A 155 -20.95 10.76 38.45
C VAL A 155 -22.14 10.90 39.39
N ILE A 156 -22.05 10.25 40.55
CA ILE A 156 -22.93 10.56 41.68
C ILE A 156 -22.55 11.99 42.05
N GLU A 157 -23.37 12.96 41.64
CA GLU A 157 -23.28 14.33 42.16
C GLU A 157 -23.56 14.25 43.66
N GLU A 158 -22.48 14.22 44.46
CA GLU A 158 -22.60 14.54 45.88
C GLU A 158 -23.06 16.00 45.97
N GLU A 159 -24.22 16.19 46.58
CA GLU A 159 -24.85 17.47 46.87
C GLU A 159 -23.82 18.39 47.57
N PRO A 160 -23.57 19.62 47.09
CA PRO A 160 -22.51 20.45 47.62
C PRO A 160 -22.82 20.89 49.06
N GLU A 161 -21.95 20.51 50.01
CA GLU A 161 -21.94 21.11 51.34
C GLU A 161 -21.59 22.61 51.28
N PRO A 162 -22.15 23.43 52.19
CA PRO A 162 -22.11 24.89 52.09
C PRO A 162 -20.71 25.50 52.23
N ASP A 163 -20.48 26.51 51.39
CA ASP A 163 -19.24 27.27 51.18
C ASP A 163 -18.47 27.66 52.44
N THR A 164 -17.16 27.36 52.44
CA THR A 164 -16.17 28.13 53.21
C THR A 164 -15.16 28.82 52.26
N PRO A 165 -14.87 30.11 52.46
CA PRO A 165 -14.12 30.89 51.48
C PRO A 165 -12.62 30.63 51.63
N THR A 166 -12.03 29.89 50.69
CA THR A 166 -10.57 29.75 50.60
C THR A 166 -10.05 30.47 49.36
N LYS A 167 -9.13 31.42 49.60
CA LYS A 167 -8.49 32.29 48.61
C LYS A 167 -7.89 31.51 47.43
N SER A 168 -8.42 31.78 46.24
CA SER A 168 -7.82 31.43 44.96
C SER A 168 -6.59 32.30 44.67
N SER A 169 -5.39 31.71 44.65
CA SER A 169 -4.24 32.27 43.94
C SER A 169 -3.99 31.51 42.63
N SER A 170 -4.81 31.77 41.62
CA SER A 170 -4.55 31.33 40.25
C SER A 170 -3.54 32.29 39.58
N SER A 171 -2.27 31.91 39.51
CA SER A 171 -1.28 32.60 38.68
C SER A 171 -1.53 32.28 37.20
N LYS A 172 -2.28 33.15 36.51
CA LYS A 172 -2.37 33.18 35.04
C LYS A 172 -1.05 33.68 34.47
N CYS A 173 -0.32 32.84 33.74
CA CYS A 173 0.79 33.29 32.88
C CYS A 173 0.23 33.66 31.50
N VAL A 174 0.61 34.83 30.99
CA VAL A 174 0.11 35.45 29.75
C VAL A 174 1.09 35.16 28.59
N PRO A 175 0.61 34.91 27.35
CA PRO A 175 1.45 34.76 26.16
C PRO A 175 2.33 36.00 25.86
N ALA A 176 3.51 35.77 25.28
CA ALA A 176 4.65 36.69 25.23
C ALA A 176 4.46 38.00 24.45
N ASP A 177 3.38 38.17 23.69
CA ASP A 177 3.21 39.34 22.81
C ASP A 177 2.62 40.58 23.52
N LYS A 178 2.50 40.55 24.85
CA LYS A 178 1.90 41.66 25.64
C LYS A 178 2.70 42.08 26.89
N CYS A 179 3.99 41.77 26.99
CA CYS A 179 4.78 42.15 28.17
C CYS A 179 5.22 43.63 28.16
N LYS A 180 4.85 44.38 29.20
CA LYS A 180 5.40 45.71 29.52
C LYS A 180 6.63 45.60 30.44
N PRO A 181 7.51 46.63 30.51
CA PRO A 181 8.73 46.58 31.32
C PRO A 181 8.41 46.38 32.81
N GLY A 182 8.94 45.31 33.42
CA GLY A 182 8.88 45.07 34.87
C GLY A 182 8.23 43.76 35.36
N GLN A 183 7.82 42.82 34.50
CA GLN A 183 7.29 41.51 34.92
C GLN A 183 8.21 40.33 34.56
N LYS A 184 8.24 39.29 35.40
CA LYS A 184 8.99 38.03 35.16
C LYS A 184 8.27 37.17 34.12
N CYS A 185 8.90 36.95 32.97
CA CYS A 185 8.39 36.08 31.90
C CYS A 185 8.92 34.65 32.06
N CYS A 186 8.07 33.63 31.89
CA CYS A 186 8.49 32.24 31.81
C CYS A 186 9.06 31.94 30.41
N ARG A 187 10.35 31.60 30.33
CA ARG A 187 11.04 31.18 29.11
C ARG A 187 10.98 29.65 29.02
N PRO A 188 10.43 29.03 27.97
CA PRO A 188 10.58 27.60 27.76
C PRO A 188 12.07 27.28 27.57
N LYS A 189 12.55 26.24 28.26
CA LYS A 189 13.93 25.74 28.09
C LYS A 189 14.12 25.29 26.64
N ALA A 190 15.14 25.84 25.99
CA ALA A 190 15.60 25.38 24.69
C ALA A 190 16.01 23.90 24.79
N GLN A 191 15.42 23.05 23.95
CA GLN A 191 15.97 21.73 23.68
C GLN A 191 17.14 21.88 22.69
N PRO A 192 18.21 21.08 22.85
CA PRO A 192 19.40 21.17 22.03
C PRO A 192 19.09 20.77 20.58
N SER A 193 19.58 21.61 19.67
CA SER A 193 19.61 21.38 18.22
C SER A 193 20.53 20.23 17.87
N ASN A 194 19.97 19.12 17.39
CA ASN A 194 20.67 18.30 16.40
C ASN A 194 20.20 18.79 15.04
N ASP A 195 21.04 19.64 14.49
CA ASP A 195 21.03 20.12 13.12
C ASP A 195 21.29 18.94 12.18
N ASP A 196 20.29 18.63 11.37
CA ASP A 196 20.40 18.05 10.03
C ASP A 196 19.09 18.45 9.35
N GLY A 197 18.91 19.76 9.21
CA GLY A 197 17.79 20.35 8.49
C GLY A 197 17.82 19.95 7.03
N ILE A 198 16.70 19.39 6.55
CA ILE A 198 16.39 19.40 5.11
C ILE A 198 16.40 20.88 4.69
N ALA A 199 17.33 21.25 3.81
CA ALA A 199 17.52 22.62 3.41
C ALA A 199 16.26 23.16 2.70
N GLU A 200 15.89 24.42 3.00
CA GLU A 200 14.88 25.15 2.23
C GLU A 200 15.33 25.21 0.75
N GLY A 201 14.66 24.43 -0.11
CA GLY A 201 14.96 24.34 -1.55
C GLY A 201 14.97 22.90 -2.11
N GLU A 202 15.05 21.87 -1.26
CA GLU A 202 15.03 20.48 -1.71
C GLU A 202 13.59 19.98 -1.98
N LYS A 203 13.31 19.53 -3.21
CA LYS A 203 12.00 18.98 -3.59
C LYS A 203 11.81 17.64 -2.88
N THR A 204 10.90 17.60 -1.93
CA THR A 204 10.59 16.38 -1.16
C THR A 204 9.33 15.71 -1.69
N ILE A 205 9.38 14.40 -1.90
CA ILE A 205 8.25 13.57 -2.31
C ILE A 205 7.94 12.60 -1.18
N VAL A 206 6.65 12.42 -0.91
CA VAL A 206 6.17 11.52 0.14
C VAL A 206 5.80 10.17 -0.48
N GLY A 207 6.44 9.12 0.02
CA GLY A 207 6.08 7.73 -0.24
C GLY A 207 5.33 7.12 0.94
N THR A 208 4.58 6.04 0.67
CA THR A 208 3.89 5.25 1.70
C THR A 208 4.50 3.86 1.76
N ILE A 209 4.82 3.37 2.95
CA ILE A 209 5.29 2.01 3.19
C ILE A 209 4.12 1.05 2.96
N VAL A 210 4.32 0.09 2.05
CA VAL A 210 3.28 -0.86 1.62
C VAL A 210 3.65 -2.30 1.91
N LEU A 211 4.92 -2.58 2.20
CA LEU A 211 5.42 -3.88 2.66
C LEU A 211 6.47 -3.63 3.73
N VAL A 212 6.43 -4.46 4.77
CA VAL A 212 7.36 -4.47 5.89
C VAL A 212 7.81 -5.91 6.10
N THR A 213 9.09 -6.18 5.91
CA THR A 213 9.69 -7.52 6.04
C THR A 213 10.84 -7.44 7.06
N PRO A 214 10.64 -7.95 8.30
CA PRO A 214 11.68 -7.93 9.32
C PRO A 214 12.92 -8.75 8.90
N GLN A 215 14.12 -8.18 9.07
CA GLN A 215 15.42 -8.80 8.77
C GLN A 215 16.37 -8.63 9.97
N GLY A 216 15.99 -9.18 11.13
CA GLY A 216 16.76 -9.03 12.36
C GLY A 216 16.77 -7.59 12.88
N GLU A 217 17.91 -6.91 12.80
CA GLU A 217 18.07 -5.53 13.32
C GLU A 217 17.59 -4.43 12.35
N VAL A 218 17.39 -4.79 11.08
CA VAL A 218 16.86 -3.89 10.05
C VAL A 218 15.57 -4.47 9.50
N THR A 219 14.73 -3.60 8.97
CA THR A 219 13.47 -3.98 8.35
C THR A 219 13.50 -3.55 6.89
N ASP A 220 13.32 -4.52 6.00
CA ASP A 220 13.13 -4.26 4.57
C ASP A 220 11.73 -3.68 4.37
N ILE A 221 11.65 -2.61 3.59
CA ILE A 221 10.39 -1.93 3.30
C ILE A 221 10.24 -1.71 1.79
N LYS A 222 9.00 -1.89 1.28
CA LYS A 222 8.60 -1.39 -0.04
C LYS A 222 7.84 -0.08 0.16
N ILE A 223 8.24 0.95 -0.57
CA ILE A 223 7.65 2.28 -0.50
C ILE A 223 6.99 2.57 -1.84
N SER A 224 5.67 2.76 -1.82
CA SER A 224 4.84 3.13 -2.97
C SER A 224 4.70 4.65 -3.11
N GLY A 225 4.34 5.11 -4.31
CA GLY A 225 4.13 6.53 -4.60
C GLY A 225 5.42 7.31 -4.86
N ILE A 226 6.57 6.64 -4.89
CA ILE A 226 7.90 7.20 -5.19
C ILE A 226 8.65 6.28 -6.15
N GLY A 227 9.53 6.78 -7.00
CA GLY A 227 10.29 5.91 -7.90
C GLY A 227 11.00 6.69 -8.99
N ARG A 228 11.53 5.95 -9.98
CA ARG A 228 12.26 6.52 -11.13
C ARG A 228 11.43 7.56 -11.90
N SER A 229 10.12 7.36 -12.01
CA SER A 229 9.22 8.30 -12.71
C SER A 229 9.12 9.66 -12.01
N LYS A 230 9.45 9.69 -10.71
CA LYS A 230 9.48 10.92 -9.91
C LYS A 230 10.90 11.38 -9.56
N GLY A 231 11.92 10.84 -10.23
CA GLY A 231 13.32 11.23 -10.05
C GLY A 231 14.07 10.54 -8.91
N VAL A 232 13.44 9.58 -8.22
CA VAL A 232 14.09 8.87 -7.11
C VAL A 232 15.08 7.84 -7.64
N LYS A 233 16.31 7.89 -7.13
CA LYS A 233 17.42 6.99 -7.47
C LYS A 233 17.85 6.18 -6.25
N LYS A 234 18.61 5.09 -6.49
CA LYS A 234 19.32 4.38 -5.43
C LYS A 234 20.21 5.35 -4.65
N GLY A 235 20.17 5.27 -3.32
CA GLY A 235 20.93 6.15 -2.43
C GLY A 235 20.35 7.55 -2.24
N ALA A 236 19.15 7.84 -2.76
CA ALA A 236 18.46 9.09 -2.48
C ALA A 236 18.28 9.30 -0.95
N LYS A 237 18.40 10.54 -0.49
CA LYS A 237 18.20 10.87 0.92
C LYS A 237 16.73 10.65 1.26
N ALA A 238 16.46 9.79 2.24
CA ALA A 238 15.10 9.45 2.65
C ALA A 238 14.99 9.29 4.17
N TYR A 239 13.84 9.67 4.73
CA TYR A 239 13.58 9.64 6.16
C TYR A 239 12.15 9.19 6.47
N LEU A 240 11.97 8.39 7.52
CA LEU A 240 10.65 8.13 8.09
C LEU A 240 10.05 9.43 8.62
N ARG A 241 8.89 9.80 8.11
CA ARG A 241 8.17 10.98 8.57
C ARG A 241 7.69 10.76 10.01
N GLY A 242 7.88 11.77 10.87
CA GLY A 242 7.56 11.70 12.29
C GLY A 242 8.74 11.24 13.16
N LEU A 243 9.47 10.21 12.75
CA LEU A 243 10.66 9.72 13.47
C LEU A 243 11.98 10.36 13.00
N LYS A 244 11.98 10.98 11.80
CA LYS A 244 13.19 11.50 11.11
C LYS A 244 14.32 10.46 11.02
N ARG A 245 13.96 9.18 11.00
CA ARG A 245 14.93 8.08 10.96
C ARG A 245 15.34 7.83 9.52
N LYS A 246 16.65 7.68 9.27
CA LYS A 246 17.19 7.44 7.94
C LYS A 246 16.60 6.16 7.32
N VAL A 247 16.24 6.25 6.05
CA VAL A 247 15.79 5.14 5.21
C VAL A 247 16.79 4.96 4.08
N ASP A 248 17.37 3.77 3.97
CA ASP A 248 18.41 3.47 2.98
C ASP A 248 17.79 2.82 1.73
N ILE A 249 17.50 3.64 0.71
CA ILE A 249 16.93 3.19 -0.58
C ILE A 249 17.99 2.47 -1.41
N TYR A 250 17.78 1.17 -1.67
CA TYR A 250 18.73 0.34 -2.42
C TYR A 250 18.25 -0.04 -3.83
N SER A 251 16.95 0.03 -4.12
CA SER A 251 16.38 -0.27 -5.44
C SER A 251 15.14 0.58 -5.72
N CYS A 252 14.94 1.01 -6.97
CA CYS A 252 13.74 1.73 -7.38
C CYS A 252 13.19 1.21 -8.71
N LEU A 253 11.88 0.98 -8.74
CA LEU A 253 11.08 0.79 -9.94
C LEU A 253 10.53 2.13 -10.42
N ALA A 254 9.63 2.13 -11.41
CA ALA A 254 9.02 3.35 -11.93
C ALA A 254 8.30 4.15 -10.83
N THR A 255 7.55 3.48 -9.96
CA THR A 255 6.59 4.11 -9.03
C THR A 255 6.67 3.57 -7.59
N SER A 256 7.59 2.65 -7.33
CA SER A 256 7.95 2.20 -5.98
C SER A 256 9.47 2.13 -5.79
N CYS A 257 9.94 2.16 -4.54
CA CYS A 257 11.31 1.83 -4.17
C CYS A 257 11.35 0.77 -3.07
N GLN A 258 12.43 0.01 -3.01
CA GLN A 258 12.78 -0.85 -1.88
C GLN A 258 13.89 -0.17 -1.06
N ALA A 259 13.75 -0.26 0.25
CA ALA A 259 14.67 0.37 1.18
C ALA A 259 14.80 -0.46 2.46
N THR A 260 15.81 -0.13 3.27
CA THR A 260 15.94 -0.66 4.63
C THR A 260 15.79 0.45 5.64
N VAL A 261 15.24 0.12 6.81
CA VAL A 261 15.15 1.05 7.93
C VAL A 261 15.34 0.31 9.24
N ARG A 262 16.04 0.94 10.19
CA ARG A 262 16.16 0.43 11.56
C ARG A 262 14.91 0.78 12.36
N ALA A 263 13.79 0.13 12.12
CA ALA A 263 12.56 0.32 12.88
C ALA A 263 11.83 -1.01 13.06
N SER A 264 11.17 -1.20 14.20
CA SER A 264 10.35 -2.40 14.42
C SER A 264 9.12 -2.37 13.52
N SER A 265 8.55 -3.54 13.23
CA SER A 265 7.29 -3.61 12.47
C SER A 265 6.16 -2.83 13.16
N GLU A 266 6.14 -2.82 14.49
CA GLU A 266 5.17 -2.07 15.29
C GLU A 266 5.37 -0.55 15.22
N GLU A 267 6.60 -0.05 15.12
CA GLU A 267 6.83 1.36 14.82
C GLU A 267 6.30 1.70 13.43
N LEU A 268 6.50 0.81 12.46
CA LEU A 268 6.11 1.01 11.06
C LEU A 268 4.61 0.92 10.80
N THR A 269 3.80 0.38 11.73
CA THR A 269 2.33 0.50 11.65
C THR A 269 1.85 1.92 11.96
N HIS A 270 2.61 2.68 12.75
CA HIS A 270 2.28 4.06 13.14
C HIS A 270 2.97 5.12 12.27
N TYR A 271 4.13 4.77 11.70
CA TYR A 271 4.94 5.66 10.87
C TYR A 271 5.11 5.09 9.46
N ASP A 272 4.04 5.14 8.66
CA ASP A 272 3.96 4.54 7.33
C ASP A 272 4.42 5.47 6.19
N LYS A 273 4.86 6.71 6.47
CA LYS A 273 5.28 7.68 5.46
C LYS A 273 6.79 7.87 5.42
N VAL A 274 7.33 7.99 4.21
CA VAL A 274 8.75 8.27 3.96
C VAL A 274 8.88 9.54 3.14
N ASP A 275 9.64 10.50 3.65
CA ASP A 275 10.05 11.71 2.94
C ASP A 275 11.31 11.41 2.15
N VAL A 276 11.27 11.59 0.83
CA VAL A 276 12.42 11.38 -0.07
C VAL A 276 12.78 12.69 -0.75
N VAL A 277 14.03 13.09 -0.61
CA VAL A 277 14.59 14.24 -1.32
C VAL A 277 14.94 13.82 -2.74
N VAL A 278 14.45 14.57 -3.72
CA VAL A 278 14.83 14.42 -5.12
C VAL A 278 15.60 15.65 -5.60
N GLU A 279 16.68 15.38 -6.34
CA GLU A 279 17.47 16.38 -7.09
C GLU A 279 16.79 16.72 -8.42
#